data_AF-A0A511YU20-F1
#
_entry.id   AF-A0A511YU20-F1
#
_cell.length_a   1.000
_cell.length_b   1.000
_cell.length_c   1.000
_cell.angle_alpha   90.00
_cell.angle_beta   90.00
_cell.angle_gamma   90.00
#
_symmetry.space_group_name_H-M   'P 1'
#
loop_
_entity.id
_entity.type
_entity.pdbx_description
1 polymer ?
#
loop_
_entity_poly.entity_id
_entity_poly.type
_entity_poly.pdbx_seq_one_letter_code
_entity_poly.pdbx_strand_id
1 'polypeptide(L)'
;MASWAAGAARRAGRGATVARARSTVVTLLVLACAACAGGNDPTDAGADAGADAAAAEDLTTLSAPETPEPTATSPEPLVTAEPDEYSEVGDLVEGFPIELLPVPGDAVILVTSAVPVGNADVQEVSLNLRTAATAAELLELYRGALTAAGFSEVTGETADSDLAAQVTFVRSGGDEVVSIGVLDVDGARTVTIGGRVRTSES
;
A
#
# COMPACT_ATOMS: atom_id res chain seq x y z
N MET A 1 -22.31 -10.83 64.23
CA MET A 1 -23.59 -11.43 64.63
C MET A 1 -24.49 -11.50 63.39
N ALA A 2 -24.96 -12.71 63.05
CA ALA A 2 -26.02 -13.12 62.09
C ALA A 2 -26.02 -12.48 60.68
N SER A 3 -25.66 -13.16 59.58
CA SER A 3 -26.28 -14.34 58.93
C SER A 3 -27.72 -14.10 58.46
N TRP A 4 -27.92 -13.95 57.14
CA TRP A 4 -29.14 -14.40 56.47
C TRP A 4 -28.81 -14.96 55.08
N ALA A 5 -29.62 -15.92 54.66
CA ALA A 5 -29.28 -17.03 53.79
C ALA A 5 -30.03 -16.99 52.45
N ALA A 6 -29.36 -17.57 51.45
CA ALA A 6 -29.86 -18.39 50.34
C ALA A 6 -31.31 -18.22 49.84
N GLY A 7 -31.42 -17.86 48.55
CA GLY A 7 -32.58 -18.17 47.70
C GLY A 7 -32.10 -18.74 46.37
N ALA A 8 -32.03 -20.08 46.27
CA ALA A 8 -31.80 -20.79 45.02
C ALA A 8 -33.15 -21.15 44.37
N ALA A 9 -33.35 -20.77 43.11
CA ALA A 9 -34.37 -21.38 42.26
C ALA A 9 -33.79 -21.62 40.85
N ARG A 10 -33.48 -22.88 40.60
CA ARG A 10 -33.14 -23.43 39.29
C ARG A 10 -34.42 -23.50 38.45
N ARG A 11 -34.41 -23.01 37.22
CA ARG A 11 -35.29 -23.53 36.16
C ARG A 11 -34.46 -23.88 34.94
N ALA A 12 -34.26 -25.19 34.79
CA ALA A 12 -33.82 -25.82 33.57
C ALA A 12 -34.99 -25.81 32.56
N GLY A 13 -34.77 -25.22 31.39
CA GLY A 13 -35.59 -25.43 30.19
C GLY A 13 -34.83 -26.31 29.23
N ARG A 14 -35.17 -27.60 29.18
CA ARG A 14 -34.78 -28.56 28.13
C ARG A 14 -35.90 -28.61 27.08
N GLY A 15 -35.52 -28.70 25.81
CA GLY A 15 -36.40 -29.02 24.66
C GLY A 15 -36.26 -27.96 23.56
N ALA A 16 -35.95 -28.27 22.29
CA ALA A 16 -36.03 -29.52 21.57
C ALA A 16 -34.99 -29.58 20.44
N THR A 17 -34.56 -30.79 20.15
CA THR A 17 -33.70 -31.21 19.05
C THR A 17 -34.48 -31.38 17.74
N VAL A 18 -33.73 -31.27 16.62
CA VAL A 18 -33.94 -31.87 15.28
C VAL A 18 -34.84 -31.13 14.27
N ALA A 19 -34.21 -30.60 13.22
CA ALA A 19 -34.66 -30.83 11.84
C ALA A 19 -33.47 -30.81 10.86
N ARG A 20 -33.12 -32.00 10.36
CA ARG A 20 -32.36 -32.26 9.13
C ARG A 20 -33.19 -31.81 7.92
N ALA A 21 -32.56 -31.22 6.90
CA ALA A 21 -32.82 -31.37 5.45
C ALA A 21 -32.34 -30.11 4.71
N ARG A 22 -31.82 -30.13 3.47
CA ARG A 22 -31.49 -31.17 2.49
C ARG A 22 -30.58 -30.48 1.46
N SER A 23 -29.66 -31.25 0.90
CA SER A 23 -28.79 -30.90 -0.21
C SER A 23 -29.59 -30.55 -1.47
N THR A 24 -29.17 -29.52 -2.20
CA THR A 24 -29.43 -29.42 -3.66
C THR A 24 -28.16 -28.97 -4.36
N VAL A 25 -27.51 -29.97 -4.95
CA VAL A 25 -26.53 -29.86 -6.02
C VAL A 25 -27.22 -29.27 -7.24
N VAL A 26 -26.67 -28.19 -7.81
CA VAL A 26 -26.95 -27.80 -9.20
C VAL A 26 -25.61 -27.67 -9.90
N THR A 27 -25.19 -28.77 -10.51
CA THR A 27 -24.14 -28.83 -11.51
C THR A 27 -24.69 -28.24 -12.81
N LEU A 28 -24.12 -27.15 -13.30
CA LEU A 28 -24.39 -26.68 -14.66
C LEU A 28 -23.09 -26.68 -15.46
N LEU A 29 -22.98 -27.76 -16.24
CA LEU A 29 -22.00 -28.07 -17.27
C LEU A 29 -22.32 -27.22 -18.51
N VAL A 30 -21.41 -26.34 -18.93
CA VAL A 30 -21.36 -25.89 -20.33
C VAL A 30 -19.94 -26.04 -20.85
N LEU A 31 -19.85 -26.93 -21.84
CA LEU A 31 -18.70 -27.36 -22.60
C LEU A 31 -18.70 -26.54 -23.91
N ALA A 32 -17.61 -25.85 -24.26
CA ALA A 32 -17.34 -25.47 -25.64
C ALA A 32 -15.85 -25.17 -25.88
N CYS A 33 -15.31 -25.89 -26.87
CA CYS A 33 -13.94 -25.92 -27.35
C CYS A 33 -13.52 -24.62 -28.06
N ALA A 34 -12.22 -24.31 -28.03
CA ALA A 34 -11.45 -23.98 -29.24
C ALA A 34 -9.95 -23.89 -28.89
N ALA A 35 -9.22 -24.91 -29.31
CA ALA A 35 -7.77 -24.91 -29.34
C ALA A 35 -7.30 -24.07 -30.55
N CYS A 36 -6.39 -23.13 -30.31
CA CYS A 36 -5.59 -22.51 -31.36
C CYS A 36 -4.12 -22.82 -31.05
N ALA A 37 -3.61 -23.86 -31.71
CA ALA A 37 -2.18 -24.08 -31.83
C ALA A 37 -1.61 -23.04 -32.81
N GLY A 38 -0.49 -22.43 -32.46
CA GLY A 38 0.31 -21.59 -33.35
C GLY A 38 1.73 -21.48 -32.77
N GLY A 39 2.64 -22.25 -33.35
CA GLY A 39 4.07 -22.20 -33.05
C GLY A 39 4.85 -21.31 -34.02
N ASN A 40 6.18 -21.46 -33.92
CA ASN A 40 7.26 -20.95 -34.77
C ASN A 40 7.77 -19.56 -34.33
N ASP A 41 9.05 -19.26 -34.17
CA ASP A 41 10.34 -19.97 -34.17
C ASP A 41 11.36 -18.88 -33.70
N PRO A 42 12.48 -19.23 -33.03
CA PRO A 42 13.54 -18.28 -32.70
C PRO A 42 14.53 -18.13 -33.87
N THR A 43 14.79 -16.91 -34.33
CA THR A 43 15.78 -16.66 -35.39
C THR A 43 16.73 -15.51 -35.03
N ASP A 44 18.01 -15.90 -34.99
CA ASP A 44 19.27 -15.20 -35.28
C ASP A 44 19.63 -13.85 -34.65
N ALA A 45 20.65 -13.95 -33.80
CA ALA A 45 22.03 -13.50 -34.08
C ALA A 45 22.25 -12.22 -34.93
N GLY A 46 23.05 -11.33 -34.35
CA GLY A 46 23.67 -10.22 -35.06
C GLY A 46 24.65 -9.49 -34.17
N ALA A 47 25.81 -10.11 -33.90
CA ALA A 47 27.00 -9.41 -33.47
C ALA A 47 27.51 -8.55 -34.64
N ASP A 48 27.83 -7.28 -34.40
CA ASP A 48 28.88 -6.63 -35.18
C ASP A 48 29.63 -5.62 -34.31
N ALA A 49 30.95 -5.69 -34.44
CA ALA A 49 31.94 -4.94 -33.73
C ALA A 49 32.51 -3.87 -34.67
N GLY A 50 32.82 -2.69 -34.15
CA GLY A 50 33.63 -1.69 -34.85
C GLY A 50 33.73 -0.45 -33.97
N ALA A 51 34.76 -0.30 -33.13
CA ALA A 51 36.15 0.00 -33.47
C ALA A 51 36.31 1.32 -34.23
N ASP A 52 36.88 2.27 -33.48
CA ASP A 52 38.03 3.08 -33.87
C ASP A 52 37.87 4.50 -34.41
N ALA A 53 38.94 5.23 -34.10
CA ALA A 53 39.47 6.44 -34.70
C ALA A 53 38.91 7.81 -34.26
N ALA A 54 39.68 8.38 -33.33
CA ALA A 54 39.88 9.80 -33.11
C ALA A 54 40.39 10.56 -34.36
N ALA A 55 40.04 11.84 -34.47
CA ALA A 55 40.85 12.97 -34.96
C ALA A 55 39.98 14.25 -34.90
N ALA A 56 40.29 15.20 -34.01
CA ALA A 56 41.17 16.35 -34.25
C ALA A 56 40.49 17.41 -35.14
N GLU A 57 39.88 18.46 -34.58
CA GLU A 57 40.46 19.80 -34.31
C GLU A 57 39.59 20.80 -35.09
N ASP A 58 38.87 21.70 -34.39
CA ASP A 58 38.55 23.01 -34.97
C ASP A 58 38.50 24.06 -33.85
N LEU A 59 39.54 24.90 -33.85
CA LEU A 59 39.75 26.01 -32.94
C LEU A 59 38.84 27.17 -33.36
N THR A 60 37.61 27.17 -32.84
CA THR A 60 36.78 28.38 -32.85
C THR A 60 36.99 29.15 -31.55
N THR A 61 37.82 30.18 -31.62
CA THR A 61 37.92 31.27 -30.64
C THR A 61 36.56 31.93 -30.44
N LEU A 62 35.90 31.62 -29.32
CA LEU A 62 34.75 32.34 -28.79
C LEU A 62 35.21 33.23 -27.66
N SER A 63 35.07 34.54 -27.89
CA SER A 63 35.29 35.62 -26.92
C SER A 63 34.61 35.31 -25.57
N ALA A 64 35.38 35.44 -24.49
CA ALA A 64 34.91 35.32 -23.13
C ALA A 64 33.97 36.48 -22.77
N PRO A 65 32.73 36.22 -22.30
CA PRO A 65 32.03 37.14 -21.42
C PRO A 65 32.47 36.89 -19.96
N GLU A 66 32.68 37.98 -19.24
CA GLU A 66 33.11 37.99 -17.84
C GLU A 66 32.16 37.17 -16.95
N THR A 67 32.72 36.21 -16.21
CA THR A 67 32.00 35.45 -15.19
C THR A 67 31.89 36.31 -13.93
N PRO A 68 30.69 36.69 -13.47
CA PRO A 68 30.54 37.31 -12.16
C PRO A 68 30.91 36.28 -11.08
N GLU A 69 31.76 36.68 -10.15
CA GLU A 69 32.13 35.87 -8.98
C GLU A 69 30.87 35.40 -8.24
N PRO A 70 30.72 34.10 -7.92
CA PRO A 70 29.60 33.66 -7.10
C PRO A 70 29.78 34.26 -5.71
N THR A 71 28.92 35.20 -5.36
CA THR A 71 28.74 35.63 -3.97
C THR A 71 28.34 34.37 -3.19
N ALA A 72 29.18 33.97 -2.23
CA ALA A 72 28.91 32.85 -1.36
C ALA A 72 27.64 33.14 -0.55
N THR A 73 26.50 32.66 -1.05
CA THR A 73 25.24 32.64 -0.32
C THR A 73 25.48 31.79 0.92
N SER A 74 25.29 32.42 2.09
CA SER A 74 25.34 31.80 3.41
C SER A 74 24.58 30.46 3.39
N PRO A 75 25.14 29.36 3.94
CA PRO A 75 24.43 28.09 3.95
C PRO A 75 23.12 28.26 4.72
N GLU A 76 22.00 28.02 4.05
CA GLU A 76 20.71 27.92 4.70
C GLU A 76 20.77 26.75 5.71
N PRO A 77 20.19 26.90 6.92
CA PRO A 77 20.24 25.86 7.92
C PRO A 77 19.53 24.61 7.38
N LEU A 78 20.31 23.56 7.14
CA LEU A 78 19.80 22.24 6.81
C LEU A 78 19.22 21.62 8.09
N VAL A 79 17.91 21.34 8.05
CA VAL A 79 17.13 20.52 8.99
C VAL A 79 16.72 21.23 10.29
N THR A 80 15.46 21.65 10.36
CA THR A 80 14.73 21.87 11.62
C THR A 80 14.49 20.52 12.28
N ALA A 81 15.32 20.17 13.26
CA ALA A 81 15.26 18.91 14.01
C ALA A 81 14.11 18.85 15.04
N GLU A 82 12.99 19.52 14.76
CA GLU A 82 11.79 19.38 15.57
C GLU A 82 10.94 18.27 14.95
N PRO A 83 10.52 17.27 15.75
CA PRO A 83 9.60 16.24 15.27
C PRO A 83 8.32 16.93 14.79
N ASP A 84 7.89 16.59 13.57
CA ASP A 84 6.63 17.06 13.01
C ASP A 84 5.47 16.49 13.84
N GLU A 85 4.52 17.34 14.25
CA GLU A 85 3.46 16.94 15.20
C GLU A 85 2.55 15.82 14.66
N TYR A 86 2.53 15.64 13.35
CA TYR A 86 1.69 14.68 12.65
C TYR A 86 2.49 13.47 12.14
N SER A 87 3.73 13.30 12.59
CA SER A 87 4.62 12.24 12.11
C SER A 87 5.36 11.54 13.25
N GLU A 88 5.43 10.21 13.18
CA GLU A 88 6.12 9.38 14.17
C GLU A 88 7.04 8.35 13.49
N VAL A 89 8.10 7.96 14.18
CA VAL A 89 9.06 6.93 13.74
C VAL A 89 9.02 5.77 14.72
N GLY A 90 8.78 4.56 14.22
CA GLY A 90 8.72 3.34 15.04
C GLY A 90 7.36 3.03 15.67
N ASP A 91 6.46 4.01 15.73
CA ASP A 91 5.13 3.89 16.34
C ASP A 91 4.04 4.49 15.43
N LEU A 92 2.77 4.28 15.80
CA LEU A 92 1.63 4.90 15.13
C LEU A 92 1.41 6.33 15.66
N VAL A 93 1.24 7.30 14.76
CA VAL A 93 0.90 8.68 15.15
C VAL A 93 -0.54 8.75 15.65
N GLU A 94 -0.79 9.63 16.61
CA GLU A 94 -2.13 9.89 17.11
C GLU A 94 -3.06 10.35 15.97
N GLY A 95 -4.30 9.84 15.96
CA GLY A 95 -5.30 10.20 14.94
C GLY A 95 -5.16 9.47 13.60
N PHE A 96 -4.16 8.60 13.42
CA PHE A 96 -4.03 7.80 12.21
C PHE A 96 -5.27 6.90 11.98
N PRO A 97 -5.82 6.82 10.75
CA PRO A 97 -7.09 6.15 10.47
C PRO A 97 -6.97 4.63 10.38
N ILE A 98 -6.78 3.97 11.52
CA ILE A 98 -6.55 2.52 11.62
C ILE A 98 -7.71 1.67 11.06
N GLU A 99 -8.94 2.19 11.08
CA GLU A 99 -10.12 1.51 10.53
C GLU A 99 -10.06 1.41 8.99
N LEU A 100 -9.38 2.36 8.33
CA LEU A 100 -9.16 2.33 6.88
C LEU A 100 -7.85 1.63 6.51
N LEU A 101 -6.82 1.85 7.33
CA LEU A 101 -5.45 1.40 7.10
C LEU A 101 -4.96 0.57 8.30
N PRO A 102 -5.49 -0.65 8.50
CA PRO A 102 -5.13 -1.48 9.64
C PRO A 102 -3.65 -1.91 9.57
N VAL A 103 -2.99 -1.92 10.71
CA VAL A 103 -1.59 -2.37 10.82
C VAL A 103 -1.56 -3.89 11.11
N PRO A 104 -0.82 -4.70 10.33
CA PRO A 104 -0.66 -6.13 10.61
C PRO A 104 -0.06 -6.36 12.01
N GLY A 105 -0.50 -7.42 12.71
CA GLY A 105 -0.12 -7.65 14.10
C GLY A 105 1.37 -7.94 14.33
N ASP A 106 2.09 -8.41 13.31
CA ASP A 106 3.54 -8.64 13.31
C ASP A 106 4.32 -7.46 12.72
N ALA A 107 3.66 -6.37 12.34
CA ALA A 107 4.31 -5.26 11.66
C ALA A 107 5.24 -4.49 12.60
N VAL A 108 6.39 -4.11 12.05
CA VAL A 108 7.28 -3.10 12.60
C VAL A 108 7.04 -1.82 11.83
N ILE A 109 6.40 -0.84 12.46
CA ILE A 109 6.19 0.48 11.86
C ILE A 109 7.56 1.16 11.72
N LEU A 110 7.85 1.68 10.54
CA LEU A 110 9.07 2.43 10.28
C LEU A 110 8.80 3.92 10.42
N VAL A 111 7.80 4.41 9.69
CA VAL A 111 7.39 5.81 9.68
C VAL A 111 5.89 5.88 9.46
N THR A 112 5.23 6.82 10.10
CA THR A 112 3.83 7.12 9.87
C THR A 112 3.60 8.62 9.91
N SER A 113 2.61 9.08 9.15
CA SER A 113 2.12 10.45 9.22
C SER A 113 0.62 10.53 8.99
N ALA A 114 -0.03 11.51 9.61
CA ALA A 114 -1.45 11.79 9.47
C ALA A 114 -1.71 13.30 9.56
N VAL A 115 -1.51 14.00 8.44
CA VAL A 115 -1.55 15.47 8.37
C VAL A 115 -2.96 15.94 8.01
N PRO A 116 -3.65 16.71 8.86
CA PRO A 116 -4.94 17.31 8.50
C PRO A 116 -4.81 18.25 7.30
N VAL A 117 -5.77 18.19 6.37
CA VAL A 117 -5.78 19.02 5.16
C VAL A 117 -7.01 19.93 5.16
N GLY A 118 -6.77 21.22 5.36
CA GLY A 118 -7.83 22.23 5.37
C GLY A 118 -8.69 22.15 6.63
N ASN A 119 -9.97 22.52 6.52
CA ASN A 119 -10.92 22.54 7.63
C ASN A 119 -11.93 21.37 7.58
N ALA A 120 -11.68 20.38 6.74
CA ALA A 120 -12.51 19.19 6.60
C ALA A 120 -11.84 18.01 7.34
N ASP A 121 -12.60 16.95 7.62
CA ASP A 121 -12.10 15.71 8.23
C ASP A 121 -11.25 14.87 7.26
N VAL A 122 -10.40 15.54 6.48
CA VAL A 122 -9.53 14.98 5.45
C VAL A 122 -8.10 15.01 5.96
N GLN A 123 -7.39 13.90 5.83
CA GLN A 123 -6.00 13.77 6.22
C GLN A 123 -5.17 13.24 5.04
N GLU A 124 -3.96 13.76 4.90
CA GLU A 124 -2.90 13.18 4.08
C GLU A 124 -2.11 12.20 4.96
N VAL A 125 -2.10 10.93 4.55
CA VAL A 125 -1.59 9.83 5.35
C VAL A 125 -0.41 9.17 4.67
N SER A 126 0.57 8.76 5.47
CA SER A 126 1.64 7.87 5.03
C SER A 126 1.90 6.80 6.08
N LEU A 127 2.20 5.59 5.64
CA LEU A 127 2.59 4.49 6.50
C LEU A 127 3.65 3.65 5.77
N ASN A 128 4.81 3.54 6.39
CA ASN A 128 5.88 2.63 6.00
C ASN A 128 6.07 1.61 7.11
N LEU A 129 5.99 0.32 6.77
CA LEU A 129 6.17 -0.76 7.74
C LEU A 129 6.94 -1.93 7.14
N ARG A 130 7.43 -2.81 8.02
CA ARG A 130 7.95 -4.13 7.66
C ARG A 130 7.11 -5.23 8.30
N THR A 131 6.98 -6.35 7.62
CA THR A 131 6.16 -7.49 8.08
C THR A 131 6.61 -8.78 7.41
N ALA A 132 6.29 -9.92 8.04
CA ALA A 132 6.47 -11.25 7.46
C ALA A 132 5.27 -11.70 6.62
N ALA A 133 4.12 -11.02 6.71
CA ALA A 133 2.93 -11.30 5.91
C ALA A 133 3.25 -11.27 4.42
N THR A 134 2.61 -12.11 3.62
CA THR A 134 2.79 -12.14 2.17
C THR A 134 2.13 -10.94 1.49
N ALA A 135 2.57 -10.60 0.27
CA ALA A 135 1.93 -9.55 -0.52
C ALA A 135 0.42 -9.81 -0.70
N ALA A 136 0.02 -11.06 -0.94
CA ALA A 136 -1.37 -11.45 -1.06
C ALA A 136 -2.18 -11.23 0.23
N GLU A 137 -1.64 -11.63 1.39
CA GLU A 137 -2.29 -11.38 2.69
C GLU A 137 -2.44 -9.89 2.99
N LEU A 138 -1.42 -9.10 2.67
CA LEU A 138 -1.44 -7.64 2.84
C LEU A 138 -2.51 -7.00 1.94
N LEU A 139 -2.55 -7.38 0.67
CA LEU A 139 -3.54 -6.85 -0.25
C LEU A 139 -4.95 -7.29 0.12
N GLU A 140 -5.15 -8.51 0.60
CA GLU A 140 -6.46 -8.96 1.10
C GLU A 140 -6.91 -8.12 2.30
N LEU A 141 -6.02 -7.87 3.27
CA LEU A 141 -6.29 -7.04 4.44
C LEU A 141 -6.74 -5.64 4.04
N TYR A 142 -5.97 -4.95 3.22
CA TYR A 142 -6.27 -3.57 2.82
C TYR A 142 -7.45 -3.49 1.87
N ARG A 143 -7.57 -4.41 0.91
CA ARG A 143 -8.73 -4.49 0.01
C ARG A 143 -10.00 -4.69 0.82
N GLY A 144 -9.98 -5.55 1.84
CA GLY A 144 -11.12 -5.77 2.73
C GLY A 144 -11.55 -4.48 3.45
N ALA A 145 -10.62 -3.81 4.12
CA ALA A 145 -10.89 -2.57 4.85
C ALA A 145 -11.38 -1.44 3.92
N LEU A 146 -10.65 -1.18 2.83
CA LEU A 146 -10.94 -0.07 1.92
C LEU A 146 -12.25 -0.28 1.14
N THR A 147 -12.52 -1.49 0.66
CA THR A 147 -13.80 -1.76 -0.06
C THR A 147 -15.00 -1.72 0.89
N ALA A 148 -14.86 -2.17 2.13
CA ALA A 148 -15.90 -2.00 3.15
C ALA A 148 -16.18 -0.51 3.44
N ALA A 149 -15.16 0.34 3.33
CA ALA A 149 -15.27 1.79 3.45
C ALA A 149 -15.67 2.52 2.15
N GLY A 150 -16.08 1.78 1.11
CA GLY A 150 -16.61 2.32 -0.15
C GLY A 150 -15.56 2.74 -1.17
N PHE A 151 -14.29 2.37 -0.99
CA PHE A 151 -13.29 2.53 -2.03
C PHE A 151 -13.43 1.48 -3.14
N SER A 152 -13.08 1.88 -4.36
CA SER A 152 -12.96 1.01 -5.52
C SER A 152 -11.50 0.93 -5.97
N GLU A 153 -11.04 -0.28 -6.26
CA GLU A 153 -9.72 -0.53 -6.86
C GLU A 153 -9.71 -0.03 -8.32
N VAL A 154 -8.74 0.83 -8.67
CA VAL A 154 -8.66 1.46 -10.02
C VAL A 154 -7.49 0.96 -10.86
N THR A 155 -6.43 0.51 -10.20
CA THR A 155 -5.33 -0.22 -10.85
C THR A 155 -5.46 -1.65 -10.37
N GLY A 156 -5.60 -2.60 -11.30
CA GLY A 156 -5.45 -4.00 -10.93
C GLY A 156 -4.04 -4.22 -10.38
N GLU A 157 -3.91 -5.16 -9.45
CA GLU A 157 -2.62 -5.60 -8.91
C GLU A 157 -1.58 -5.72 -10.03
N THR A 158 -0.59 -4.84 -10.01
CA THR A 158 0.53 -4.86 -10.94
C THR A 158 1.78 -5.22 -10.15
N ALA A 159 2.46 -6.28 -10.59
CA ALA A 159 3.82 -6.56 -10.15
C ALA A 159 4.75 -5.89 -11.16
N ASP A 160 5.34 -4.75 -10.78
CA ASP A 160 6.48 -4.19 -11.50
C ASP A 160 7.74 -5.00 -11.18
N SER A 161 8.80 -4.88 -12.00
CA SER A 161 10.04 -5.65 -11.78
C SER A 161 10.65 -5.47 -10.39
N ASP A 162 10.32 -4.36 -9.72
CA ASP A 162 10.85 -3.97 -8.42
C ASP A 162 9.81 -4.12 -7.29
N LEU A 163 8.53 -4.36 -7.59
CA LEU A 163 7.46 -4.46 -6.59
C LEU A 163 6.79 -5.83 -6.65
N ALA A 164 6.65 -6.46 -5.48
CA ALA A 164 5.89 -7.70 -5.37
C ALA A 164 4.40 -7.47 -5.61
N ALA A 165 3.89 -6.29 -5.26
CA ALA A 165 2.55 -5.85 -5.64
C ALA A 165 2.39 -4.32 -5.54
N GLN A 166 1.52 -3.76 -6.37
CA GLN A 166 1.05 -2.39 -6.27
C GLN A 166 -0.44 -2.32 -6.58
N VAL A 167 -1.17 -1.51 -5.81
CA VAL A 167 -2.60 -1.25 -6.03
C VAL A 167 -2.95 0.17 -5.62
N THR A 168 -3.94 0.76 -6.30
CA THR A 168 -4.53 2.05 -5.93
C THR A 168 -6.04 1.93 -5.83
N PHE A 169 -6.58 2.57 -4.79
CA PHE A 169 -7.99 2.65 -4.46
C PHE A 169 -8.45 4.10 -4.51
N VAL A 170 -9.68 4.33 -4.99
CA VAL A 170 -10.29 5.67 -4.97
C VAL A 170 -11.71 5.62 -4.42
N ARG A 171 -12.14 6.70 -3.78
CA ARG A 171 -13.56 6.96 -3.50
C ARG A 171 -13.90 8.42 -3.76
N SER A 172 -15.16 8.79 -3.60
CA SER A 172 -15.61 10.19 -3.68
C SER A 172 -15.20 10.87 -4.99
N GLY A 173 -15.29 10.17 -6.12
CA GLY A 173 -14.92 10.72 -7.44
C GLY A 173 -13.42 11.02 -7.62
N GLY A 174 -12.54 10.50 -6.75
CA GLY A 174 -11.10 10.74 -6.80
C GLY A 174 -10.59 11.76 -5.78
N ASP A 175 -11.47 12.36 -4.98
CA ASP A 175 -11.06 13.23 -3.86
C ASP A 175 -10.25 12.50 -2.79
N GLU A 176 -10.47 11.19 -2.70
CA GLU A 176 -9.80 10.29 -1.76
C GLU A 176 -9.16 9.16 -2.54
N VAL A 177 -7.86 9.00 -2.32
CA VAL A 177 -7.00 8.08 -3.05
C VAL A 177 -6.06 7.43 -2.05
N VAL A 178 -5.90 6.11 -2.13
CA VAL A 178 -4.93 5.34 -1.35
C VAL A 178 -4.13 4.48 -2.31
N SER A 179 -2.82 4.64 -2.29
CA SER A 179 -1.88 3.80 -3.04
C SER A 179 -1.09 2.94 -2.07
N ILE A 180 -0.92 1.67 -2.43
CA ILE A 180 -0.22 0.66 -1.64
C ILE A 180 0.84 0.02 -2.54
N GLY A 181 2.09 0.03 -2.09
CA GLY A 181 3.19 -0.67 -2.71
C GLY A 181 3.80 -1.67 -1.72
N VAL A 182 4.09 -2.87 -2.21
CA VAL A 182 4.76 -3.93 -1.46
C VAL A 182 6.05 -4.28 -2.18
N LEU A 183 7.17 -4.00 -1.51
CA LEU A 183 8.50 -4.43 -1.91
C LEU A 183 8.83 -5.74 -1.17
N ASP A 184 9.30 -6.76 -1.89
CA ASP A 184 9.79 -8.01 -1.29
C ASP A 184 11.28 -8.13 -1.60
N VAL A 185 12.11 -8.16 -0.55
CA VAL A 185 13.57 -8.36 -0.64
C VAL A 185 13.95 -9.50 0.28
N ASP A 186 14.47 -10.58 -0.30
CA ASP A 186 14.93 -11.77 0.43
C ASP A 186 13.89 -12.35 1.43
N GLY A 187 12.60 -12.22 1.10
CA GLY A 187 11.49 -12.71 1.93
C GLY A 187 11.05 -11.76 3.05
N ALA A 188 11.69 -10.60 3.20
CA ALA A 188 11.22 -9.52 4.06
C ALA A 188 10.44 -8.50 3.22
N ARG A 189 9.23 -8.14 3.66
CA ARG A 189 8.41 -7.17 2.94
C ARG A 189 8.42 -5.82 3.60
N THR A 190 8.63 -4.80 2.78
CA THR A 190 8.42 -3.41 3.13
C THR A 190 7.15 -2.94 2.42
N VAL A 191 6.23 -2.37 3.19
CA VAL A 191 4.96 -1.85 2.68
C VAL A 191 5.00 -0.34 2.79
N THR A 192 4.64 0.34 1.70
CA THR A 192 4.47 1.78 1.64
C THR A 192 3.03 2.08 1.26
N ILE A 193 2.36 2.85 2.11
CA ILE A 193 1.00 3.31 1.91
C ILE A 193 1.03 4.83 1.94
N GLY A 194 0.34 5.46 1.00
CA GLY A 194 0.21 6.89 0.93
C GLY A 194 -1.14 7.28 0.35
N GLY A 195 -1.68 8.41 0.77
CA GLY A 195 -2.95 8.86 0.22
C GLY A 195 -3.61 10.01 0.95
N ARG A 196 -4.82 10.31 0.48
CA ARG A 196 -5.73 11.25 1.11
C ARG A 196 -7.01 10.51 1.47
N VAL A 197 -7.40 10.60 2.73
CA VAL A 197 -8.58 9.92 3.25
C VAL A 197 -9.36 10.83 4.18
N ARG A 198 -10.67 10.64 4.21
CA ARG A 198 -11.52 11.20 5.24
C ARG A 198 -11.58 10.27 6.43
N THR A 199 -11.40 10.82 7.61
CA THR A 199 -11.64 10.13 8.87
C THR A 199 -13.09 10.32 9.24
N SER A 200 -13.83 9.22 9.38
CA SER A 200 -15.12 9.28 10.03
C SER A 200 -14.87 9.77 11.46
N GLU A 201 -15.49 10.88 11.86
CA GLU A 201 -15.48 11.28 13.26
C GLU A 201 -15.95 10.08 14.10
N SER A 202 -15.09 9.61 15.01
CA SER A 202 -15.43 8.55 15.97
C SER A 202 -16.40 9.04 17.03
#